data_AF-A0A366MA12-F1
#
_entry.id   AF-A0A366MA12-F1
#
_cell.length_a   1.000
_cell.length_b   1.000
_cell.length_c   1.000
_cell.angle_alpha   90.00
_cell.angle_beta   90.00
_cell.angle_gamma   90.00
#
_symmetry.space_group_name_H-M   'P 1'
#
loop_
_entity.id
_entity.type
_entity.pdbx_description
1 polymer ?
#
loop_
_entity_poly.entity_id
_entity_poly.type
_entity_poly.pdbx_seq_one_letter_code
_entity_poly.pdbx_strand_id
1 'polypeptide(L)'
;MVDGASVILYALLTDDMGNTITGQKISFYVNGTLVGFATSNNDGEAMIIFRVNNSMRPAVVPVIGDYGGHTGYPINILNGELNITELTKIPTQSTINVTNSTKVGTNINISGVARMKMKIR
;
A
#
# COMPACT_ATOMS: atom_id res chain seq x y z
N MET A 1 -3.20 0.87 15.83
CA MET A 1 -2.55 0.38 14.58
C MET A 1 -2.86 1.43 13.54
N VAL A 2 -1.86 2.08 12.92
CA VAL A 2 -2.14 2.95 11.77
C VAL A 2 -2.53 2.03 10.63
N ASP A 3 -3.76 2.22 10.16
CA ASP A 3 -4.32 1.45 9.07
C ASP A 3 -3.67 1.87 7.74
N GLY A 4 -3.63 0.92 6.81
CA GLY A 4 -2.73 0.81 5.65
C GLY A 4 -2.32 2.09 4.91
N ALA A 5 -1.00 2.20 4.64
CA ALA A 5 -0.49 3.12 3.62
C ALA A 5 -1.21 2.89 2.29
N SER A 6 -1.54 3.95 1.57
CA SER A 6 -2.13 3.86 0.24
C SER A 6 -1.08 4.18 -0.82
N VAL A 7 -1.11 3.43 -1.92
CA VAL A 7 -0.26 3.63 -3.09
C VAL A 7 -1.15 3.73 -4.32
N ILE A 8 -0.77 4.59 -5.26
CA ILE A 8 -1.45 4.68 -6.55
C ILE A 8 -0.82 3.63 -7.47
N LEU A 9 -1.66 2.75 -8.02
CA LEU A 9 -1.27 1.89 -9.13
C LEU A 9 -1.68 2.59 -10.43
N TYR A 10 -0.76 2.59 -11.40
CA TYR A 10 -0.89 3.28 -12.68
C TYR A 10 -0.63 2.31 -13.82
N ALA A 11 -1.41 2.44 -14.89
CA ALA A 11 -1.19 1.74 -16.15
C ALA A 11 -1.40 2.71 -17.33
N LEU A 12 -0.55 2.58 -18.35
CA LEU A 12 -0.69 3.24 -19.64
C LEU A 12 -0.97 2.17 -20.70
N LEU A 13 -2.05 2.34 -21.47
CA LEU A 13 -2.44 1.42 -22.52
C LEU A 13 -2.18 2.04 -23.89
N THR A 14 -1.35 1.37 -24.69
CA THR A 14 -1.02 1.77 -26.07
C THR A 14 -1.15 0.62 -27.06
N ASP A 15 -1.28 0.95 -28.35
CA ASP A 15 -1.08 0.01 -29.45
C ASP A 15 0.42 -0.27 -29.71
N ASP A 16 0.70 -1.08 -30.72
CA ASP A 16 2.06 -1.44 -31.14
C ASP A 16 2.83 -0.30 -31.82
N MET A 17 2.15 0.77 -32.21
CA MET A 17 2.72 2.02 -32.72
C MET A 17 2.90 3.09 -31.63
N GLY A 18 2.45 2.82 -30.40
CA GLY A 18 2.52 3.74 -29.26
C GLY A 18 1.35 4.72 -29.15
N ASN A 19 0.28 4.57 -29.94
CA ASN A 19 -0.93 5.39 -29.79
C ASN A 19 -1.71 4.94 -28.56
N THR A 20 -2.25 5.90 -27.80
CA THR A 20 -3.02 5.62 -26.59
C THR A 20 -4.37 4.99 -26.91
N ILE A 21 -4.79 4.02 -26.11
CA ILE A 21 -6.09 3.37 -26.24
C ILE A 21 -6.99 3.78 -25.07
N THR A 22 -8.07 4.48 -25.40
CA THR A 22 -8.98 5.12 -24.44
C THR A 22 -10.23 4.28 -24.20
N GLY A 23 -10.89 4.47 -23.05
CA GLY A 23 -12.18 3.83 -22.75
C GLY A 23 -12.13 2.35 -22.38
N GLN A 24 -10.93 1.75 -22.28
CA GLN A 24 -10.76 0.32 -22.02
C GLN A 24 -10.66 0.04 -20.53
N LYS A 25 -11.33 -1.04 -20.08
CA LYS A 25 -11.27 -1.49 -18.69
C LYS A 25 -9.97 -2.27 -18.43
N ILE A 26 -9.16 -1.75 -17.51
CA ILE A 26 -7.89 -2.34 -17.07
C ILE A 26 -8.07 -2.85 -15.64
N SER A 27 -7.77 -4.13 -15.44
CA SER A 27 -7.78 -4.83 -14.15
C SER A 27 -6.37 -4.84 -13.56
N PHE A 28 -6.25 -4.51 -12.27
CA PHE A 28 -4.99 -4.46 -11.55
C PHE A 28 -4.87 -5.64 -10.59
N TYR A 29 -3.71 -6.29 -10.61
CA TYR A 29 -3.40 -7.43 -9.75
C TYR A 29 -2.16 -7.13 -8.92
N VAL A 30 -2.22 -7.46 -7.63
CA VAL A 30 -1.08 -7.42 -6.71
C VAL A 30 -0.84 -8.83 -6.22
N ASN A 31 0.36 -9.36 -6.44
CA ASN A 31 0.71 -10.76 -6.14
C ASN A 31 -0.31 -11.76 -6.73
N GLY A 32 -0.77 -11.52 -7.95
CA GLY A 32 -1.78 -12.34 -8.64
C GLY A 32 -3.21 -12.19 -8.15
N THR A 33 -3.47 -11.38 -7.12
CA THR A 33 -4.84 -11.12 -6.62
C THR A 33 -5.41 -9.85 -7.25
N LEU A 34 -6.63 -9.91 -7.79
CA LEU A 34 -7.33 -8.75 -8.31
C LEU A 34 -7.60 -7.75 -7.18
N VAL A 35 -7.08 -6.53 -7.32
CA VAL A 35 -7.24 -5.46 -6.32
C VAL A 35 -8.19 -4.35 -6.76
N GLY A 36 -8.50 -4.28 -8.06
CA GLY A 36 -9.41 -3.28 -8.60
C GLY A 36 -9.32 -3.16 -10.11
N PHE A 37 -10.08 -2.21 -10.66
CA PHE A 37 -10.04 -1.87 -12.08
C PHE A 37 -10.25 -0.37 -12.27
N ALA A 38 -9.76 0.15 -13.39
CA ALA A 38 -10.06 1.50 -13.85
C ALA A 38 -10.20 1.50 -15.37
N THR A 39 -10.93 2.47 -15.90
CA THR A 39 -11.07 2.69 -17.34
C THR A 39 -10.00 3.67 -17.81
N SER A 40 -9.34 3.38 -18.93
CA SER A 40 -8.36 4.30 -19.50
C SER A 40 -9.00 5.62 -19.92
N ASN A 41 -8.39 6.73 -19.53
CA ASN A 41 -8.82 8.09 -19.88
C ASN A 41 -8.45 8.43 -21.34
N ASN A 42 -8.63 9.70 -21.73
CA ASN A 42 -8.29 10.18 -23.09
C ASN A 42 -6.79 10.08 -23.43
N ASP A 43 -5.94 9.94 -22.42
CA ASP A 43 -4.49 9.78 -22.54
C ASP A 43 -4.07 8.31 -22.41
N GLY A 44 -5.02 7.37 -22.39
CA GLY A 44 -4.74 5.93 -22.24
C GLY A 44 -4.39 5.50 -20.82
N GLU A 45 -4.53 6.38 -19.83
CA GLU A 45 -4.11 6.15 -18.46
C GLU A 45 -5.24 5.60 -17.58
N ALA A 46 -4.93 4.62 -16.74
CA ALA A 46 -5.83 4.09 -15.73
C ALA A 46 -5.14 4.06 -14.36
N MET A 47 -5.87 4.49 -13.32
CA MET A 47 -5.31 4.63 -11.97
C MET A 47 -6.27 4.10 -10.91
N ILE A 48 -5.73 3.40 -9.91
CA ILE A 48 -6.48 3.02 -8.70
C ILE A 48 -5.67 3.32 -7.43
N ILE A 49 -6.37 3.59 -6.33
CA ILE A 49 -5.77 3.70 -5.01
C ILE A 49 -5.78 2.31 -4.36
N PHE A 50 -4.61 1.72 -4.18
CA PHE A 50 -4.43 0.45 -3.48
C PHE A 50 -4.07 0.69 -2.02
N ARG A 51 -4.87 0.12 -1.11
CA ARG A 51 -4.61 0.14 0.33
C ARG A 51 -3.76 -1.06 0.73
N VAL A 52 -2.57 -0.79 1.26
CA VAL A 52 -1.63 -1.83 1.68
C VAL A 52 -2.02 -2.37 3.06
N ASN A 53 -2.45 -3.63 3.11
CA ASN A 53 -2.75 -4.32 4.36
C ASN A 53 -1.47 -4.61 5.16
N ASN A 54 -1.53 -4.48 6.49
CA ASN A 54 -0.39 -4.75 7.36
C ASN A 54 0.09 -6.21 7.31
N SER A 55 -0.79 -7.15 6.98
CA SER A 55 -0.46 -8.57 6.77
C SER A 55 0.40 -8.83 5.54
N MET A 56 0.50 -7.87 4.61
CA MET A 56 1.36 -7.97 3.42
C MET A 56 2.80 -7.51 3.70
N ARG A 57 3.12 -7.08 4.93
CA ARG A 57 4.42 -6.52 5.30
C ARG A 57 5.30 -7.55 6.03
N PRO A 58 6.62 -7.59 5.78
CA PRO A 58 7.31 -7.03 4.63
C PRO A 58 7.21 -7.95 3.40
N ALA A 59 7.07 -7.37 2.21
CA ALA A 59 7.11 -8.14 0.97
C ALA A 59 7.50 -7.26 -0.22
N VAL A 60 8.17 -7.86 -1.21
CA VAL A 60 8.23 -7.33 -2.57
C VAL A 60 7.27 -8.16 -3.39
N VAL A 61 6.25 -7.52 -3.96
CA VAL A 61 5.20 -8.22 -4.71
C VAL A 61 5.05 -7.66 -6.12
N PRO A 62 4.80 -8.51 -7.13
CA PRO A 62 4.56 -8.05 -8.48
C PRO A 62 3.21 -7.31 -8.58
N VAL A 63 3.18 -6.29 -9.43
CA VAL A 63 1.98 -5.55 -9.82
C VAL A 63 1.81 -5.69 -11.33
N ILE A 64 0.65 -6.17 -11.74
CA ILE A 64 0.34 -6.52 -13.13
C ILE A 64 -0.98 -5.86 -13.53
N GLY A 65 -1.07 -5.40 -14.78
CA GLY A 65 -2.29 -4.93 -15.40
C GLY A 65 -2.76 -5.89 -16.50
N ASP A 66 -4.07 -5.98 -16.72
CA ASP A 66 -4.68 -6.74 -17.81
C ASP A 66 -5.89 -6.00 -18.37
N TYR A 67 -6.06 -5.95 -19.69
CA TYR A 67 -7.23 -5.33 -20.33
C TYR A 67 -7.99 -6.38 -21.13
N GLY A 68 -9.30 -6.55 -20.91
CA GLY A 68 -10.03 -7.67 -21.52
C GLY A 68 -10.19 -7.63 -23.06
N GLY A 69 -9.75 -6.55 -23.71
CA GLY A 69 -9.95 -6.30 -25.14
C GLY A 69 -8.96 -7.01 -26.09
N HIS A 70 -8.11 -7.90 -25.59
CA HIS A 70 -7.05 -8.55 -26.38
C HIS A 70 -7.38 -9.98 -26.84
N THR A 71 -8.65 -10.36 -26.95
CA THR A 71 -9.03 -11.73 -27.32
C THR A 71 -8.33 -12.20 -28.60
N GLY A 72 -7.43 -13.18 -28.48
CA GLY A 72 -6.68 -13.76 -29.59
C GLY A 72 -5.36 -13.05 -29.94
N TYR A 73 -4.99 -11.98 -29.24
CA TYR A 73 -3.76 -11.23 -29.46
C TYR A 73 -2.94 -11.16 -28.17
N PRO A 74 -1.65 -11.51 -28.20
CA PRO A 74 -0.79 -11.34 -27.04
C PRO A 74 -0.64 -9.85 -26.71
N ILE A 75 -0.62 -9.53 -25.42
CA ILE A 75 -0.34 -8.19 -24.93
C ILE A 75 1.03 -8.13 -24.29
N ASN A 76 1.74 -7.03 -24.52
CA ASN A 76 2.98 -6.74 -23.81
C ASN A 76 2.64 -6.10 -22.48
N ILE A 77 2.85 -6.83 -21.39
CA ILE A 77 2.62 -6.32 -20.04
C ILE A 77 3.94 -5.87 -19.45
N LEU A 78 4.03 -4.58 -19.12
CA LEU A 78 5.14 -4.02 -18.35
C LEU A 78 4.78 -4.10 -16.86
N ASN A 79 5.33 -5.12 -16.20
CA ASN A 79 5.09 -5.35 -14.77
C ASN A 79 5.82 -4.32 -13.91
N GLY A 80 5.20 -3.95 -12.79
CA GLY A 80 5.84 -3.20 -11.71
C GLY A 80 6.11 -4.09 -10.49
N GLU A 81 6.89 -3.58 -9.56
CA GLU A 81 7.05 -4.20 -8.24
C GLU A 81 6.68 -3.21 -7.14
N LEU A 82 5.98 -3.70 -6.12
CA LEU A 82 5.67 -2.93 -4.93
C LEU A 82 6.54 -3.41 -3.78
N ASN A 83 7.50 -2.58 -3.38
CA ASN A 83 8.32 -2.82 -2.19
C ASN A 83 7.58 -2.35 -0.94
N ILE A 84 6.98 -3.30 -0.22
CA ILE A 84 6.21 -3.05 0.98
C ILE A 84 7.11 -3.24 2.21
N THR A 85 7.60 -2.13 2.75
CA THR A 85 8.49 -2.14 3.92
C THR A 85 7.74 -2.39 5.23
N GLU A 86 8.45 -2.93 6.23
CA GLU A 86 7.89 -3.00 7.58
C GLU A 86 7.59 -1.60 8.11
N LEU A 87 6.46 -1.46 8.81
CA LEU A 87 6.24 -0.29 9.64
C LEU A 87 7.08 -0.45 10.90
N THR A 88 8.10 0.39 11.06
CA THR A 88 8.86 0.45 12.31
C THR A 88 7.92 0.92 13.42
N LYS A 89 7.43 -0.04 14.23
CA LYS A 89 6.76 0.30 15.49
C LYS A 89 7.81 0.88 16.43
N ILE A 90 7.43 1.86 17.26
CA ILE A 90 8.29 2.25 18.38
C ILE A 90 8.23 1.10 19.40
N PRO A 91 9.34 0.36 19.66
CA PRO A 91 9.34 -0.64 20.69
C PRO A 91 9.09 0.04 22.04
N THR A 92 8.13 -0.46 22.80
CA THR A 92 7.84 0.03 24.14
C THR A 92 7.86 -1.15 25.09
N GLN A 93 8.55 -0.99 26.21
CA GLN A 93 8.53 -1.92 27.33
C GLN A 93 8.20 -1.11 28.58
N SER A 94 6.92 -0.77 28.72
CA SER A 94 6.44 0.02 29.85
C SER A 94 6.07 -0.89 31.01
N THR A 95 6.57 -0.58 32.20
CA THR A 95 6.17 -1.20 33.47
C THR A 95 5.68 -0.12 34.42
N ILE A 96 4.59 -0.39 35.14
CA ILE A 96 4.08 0.49 36.19
C ILE A 96 4.27 -0.26 37.51
N ASN A 97 5.24 0.20 38.31
CA ASN A 97 5.48 -0.34 39.65
C ASN A 97 4.87 0.60 40.69
N VAL A 98 3.86 0.13 41.41
CA VAL A 98 3.23 0.89 42.50
C VAL A 98 3.89 0.47 43.82
N THR A 99 4.45 1.43 44.54
CA THR A 99 5.02 1.19 45.88
C THR A 99 3.92 1.22 46.94
N ASN A 100 4.11 0.50 48.06
CA ASN A 100 3.16 0.38 49.18
C ASN A 100 2.83 1.71 49.91
N SER A 101 3.39 2.83 49.47
CA SER A 101 3.29 4.16 50.08
C SER A 101 2.18 5.04 49.49
N THR A 102 1.33 4.49 48.63
CA THR A 102 0.20 5.20 48.03
C THR A 102 -1.01 5.12 48.96
N LYS A 103 -1.70 6.24 49.18
CA LYS A 103 -2.84 6.32 50.13
C LYS A 103 -4.17 6.24 49.37
N VAL A 104 -5.21 5.75 50.05
CA VAL A 104 -6.57 5.78 49.48
C VAL A 104 -6.97 7.22 49.14
N GLY A 105 -7.51 7.41 47.93
CA GLY A 105 -7.97 8.71 47.44
C GLY A 105 -6.91 9.62 46.82
N THR A 106 -5.66 9.16 46.66
CA THR A 106 -4.62 9.96 46.00
C THR A 106 -4.51 9.66 44.51
N ASN A 107 -4.52 10.70 43.67
CA ASN A 107 -4.25 10.58 42.25
C ASN A 107 -2.74 10.50 41.99
N ILE A 108 -2.30 9.55 41.17
CA ILE A 108 -0.92 9.43 40.71
C ILE A 108 -0.91 9.72 39.21
N ASN A 109 -0.19 10.76 38.82
CA ASN A 109 -0.02 11.12 37.42
C ASN A 109 1.19 10.35 36.85
N ILE A 110 0.94 9.46 35.89
CA ILE A 110 1.99 8.76 35.15
C ILE A 110 2.04 9.36 33.74
N SER A 111 3.22 9.78 33.31
CA SER A 111 3.45 10.31 31.96
C SER A 111 4.62 9.59 31.29
N GLY A 112 4.49 9.34 29.99
CA GLY A 112 5.56 8.80 29.15
C GLY A 112 5.50 9.40 27.74
N VAL A 113 6.65 9.48 27.07
CA VAL A 113 6.74 10.01 25.70
C VAL A 113 7.44 8.96 24.82
N ALA A 114 6.72 8.39 23.86
CA ALA A 114 7.28 7.55 22.81
C ALA A 114 7.66 8.40 21.59
N ARG A 115 8.90 8.29 21.09
CA ARG A 115 9.36 9.03 19.89
C ARG A 115 9.91 8.08 18.83
N MET A 116 9.50 8.29 17.59
CA MET A 116 10.09 7.63 16.42
C MET A 116 11.25 8.48 15.90
N LYS A 117 12.40 7.85 15.59
CA LYS A 117 13.51 8.52 14.90
C LYS A 117 13.37 8.32 13.40
N MET A 118 13.24 9.40 12.65
CA MET A 118 13.29 9.37 11.18
C MET A 118 14.75 9.22 10.73
N LYS A 119 15.03 8.21 9.89
CA LYS A 119 16.33 8.05 9.23
C LYS A 119 16.17 8.55 7.80
N ILE A 120 16.91 9.60 7.44
CA ILE A 120 17.00 10.06 6.05
C ILE A 120 18.14 9.26 5.41
N ARG A 121 17.90 8.68 4.23
CA ARG A 121 18.90 8.06 3.37
C ARG A 121 19.05 8.90 2.12
#